data_AF-A0A0F4G4R2-F1
#
_entry.id   AF-A0A0F4G4R2-F1
#
_cell.length_a   1.000
_cell.length_b   1.000
_cell.length_c   1.000
_cell.angle_alpha   90.00
_cell.angle_beta   90.00
_cell.angle_gamma   90.00
#
_symmetry.space_group_name_H-M   'P 1'
#
loop_
_entity.id
_entity.type
_entity.pdbx_description
1 polymer ?
#
loop_
_entity_poly.entity_id
_entity_poly.type
_entity_poly.pdbx_seq_one_letter_code
_entity_poly.pdbx_strand_id
1 'polypeptide(L)'
;MSTPHKLSFGEKLLERLTKRPAIPTSRRTACQIEILQSEAQSLDAEATRLRDRAIAFAGRAQLTPSPTTPPPARDPLFERSEDAPPSQHETQMTAYNALLEDWRVFKLEAEGFERGFKRFEMLMGGMRKKVEMGPGKVMGANEHEFEKVENAERNLGEKRAGLEEAIREVGLPVGKGVKGKGRK
;
A
#
# COMPACT_ATOMS: atom_id res chain seq x y z
N MET A 1 18.59 22.18 -57.44
CA MET A 1 19.62 21.54 -56.60
C MET A 1 19.76 22.38 -55.34
N SER A 2 19.40 21.84 -54.17
CA SER A 2 19.42 22.60 -52.91
C SER A 2 20.82 22.58 -52.31
N THR A 3 21.45 23.75 -52.18
CA THR A 3 22.77 23.89 -51.55
C THR A 3 22.66 23.68 -50.04
N PRO A 4 23.56 22.91 -49.40
CA PRO A 4 23.51 22.73 -47.95
C PRO A 4 23.84 24.06 -47.26
N HIS A 5 22.89 24.59 -46.48
CA HIS A 5 23.11 25.74 -45.61
C HIS A 5 24.25 25.43 -44.64
N LYS A 6 25.41 26.06 -44.84
CA LYS A 6 26.53 26.00 -43.90
C LYS A 6 26.22 26.96 -42.75
N LEU A 7 25.86 26.40 -41.59
CA LEU A 7 25.70 27.16 -40.36
C LEU A 7 26.97 27.99 -40.08
N SER A 8 26.77 29.26 -39.77
CA SER A 8 27.80 30.18 -39.32
C SER A 8 28.41 29.72 -38.00
N PHE A 9 29.60 30.24 -37.67
CA PHE A 9 30.29 29.89 -36.43
C PHE A 9 29.45 30.19 -35.18
N GLY A 10 28.72 31.31 -35.18
CA GLY A 10 27.81 31.70 -34.09
C GLY A 10 26.63 30.73 -33.93
N GLU A 11 26.03 30.28 -35.03
CA GLU A 11 24.94 29.30 -35.00
C GLU A 11 25.41 27.93 -34.49
N LYS A 12 26.62 27.50 -34.86
CA LYS A 12 27.23 26.27 -34.33
C LYS A 12 27.53 26.34 -32.84
N LEU A 13 27.90 27.52 -32.34
CA LEU A 13 28.17 27.75 -30.91
C LEU A 13 26.87 27.73 -30.11
N LEU A 14 25.82 28.41 -30.58
CA LEU A 14 24.48 28.33 -30.01
C LEU A 14 23.92 26.90 -30.01
N GLU A 15 24.13 26.14 -31.09
CA GLU A 15 23.71 24.73 -31.16
C GLU A 15 24.48 23.85 -30.15
N ARG A 16 25.76 24.15 -29.89
CA ARG A 16 26.56 23.43 -28.87
C ARG A 16 26.18 23.82 -27.45
N LEU A 17 25.81 25.08 -27.22
CA LEU A 17 25.37 25.57 -25.91
C LEU A 17 23.95 25.14 -25.57
N THR A 18 23.09 24.93 -26.57
CA THR A 18 21.73 24.38 -26.38
C THR A 18 21.72 22.85 -26.26
N LYS A 19 22.80 22.16 -26.66
CA LYS A 19 22.95 20.72 -26.43
C LYS A 19 23.15 20.44 -24.94
N ARG A 20 22.09 19.97 -24.29
CA ARG A 20 22.16 19.46 -22.91
C ARG A 20 23.27 18.40 -22.83
N PRO A 21 24.16 18.46 -21.83
CA PRO A 21 25.21 17.47 -21.66
C PRO A 21 24.59 16.09 -21.46
N ALA A 22 25.09 15.09 -22.19
CA ALA A 22 24.62 13.72 -22.06
C ALA A 22 24.96 13.19 -20.68
N ILE A 23 23.95 12.79 -19.90
CA ILE A 23 24.16 12.20 -18.57
C ILE A 23 24.72 10.78 -18.76
N PRO A 24 25.87 10.45 -18.14
CA PRO A 24 26.42 9.09 -18.17
C PRO A 24 25.39 8.06 -17.71
N THR A 25 25.39 6.88 -18.35
CA THR A 25 24.49 5.78 -17.98
C THR A 25 24.69 5.35 -16.52
N SER A 26 25.94 5.32 -16.03
CA SER A 26 26.26 5.02 -14.64
C SER A 26 25.58 5.96 -13.64
N ARG A 27 25.52 7.27 -13.93
CA ARG A 27 24.83 8.26 -13.08
C ARG A 27 23.31 8.09 -13.14
N ARG A 28 22.76 7.74 -14.31
CA ARG A 28 21.32 7.44 -14.44
C ARG A 28 20.94 6.19 -13.65
N THR A 29 21.76 5.14 -13.69
CA THR A 29 21.55 3.91 -12.91
C THR A 29 21.65 4.18 -11.42
N ALA A 30 22.66 4.93 -10.96
CA ALA A 30 22.81 5.30 -9.55
C ALA A 30 21.57 6.04 -9.02
N CYS A 31 21.08 7.04 -9.77
CA CYS A 31 19.84 7.76 -9.41
C CYS A 31 18.61 6.83 -9.36
N GLN A 32 18.51 5.86 -10.28
CA GLN A 32 17.43 4.86 -10.22
C GLN A 32 17.52 3.96 -8.98
N ILE A 33 18.73 3.58 -8.57
CA ILE A 33 18.96 2.80 -7.35
C ILE A 33 18.57 3.62 -6.11
N GLU A 34 18.96 4.90 -6.03
CA GLU A 34 18.58 5.79 -4.94
C GLU A 34 17.05 5.94 -4.81
N ILE A 35 16.35 6.07 -5.95
CA ILE A 35 14.88 6.12 -5.96
C ILE A 35 14.30 4.82 -5.40
N LEU A 36 14.82 3.66 -5.82
CA LEU A 36 14.36 2.37 -5.30
C LEU A 36 14.65 2.20 -3.82
N GLN A 37 15.81 2.66 -3.33
CA GLN A 37 16.12 2.66 -1.90
C GLN A 37 15.11 3.50 -1.11
N SER A 38 14.77 4.69 -1.60
CA SER A 38 13.77 5.55 -0.97
C SER A 38 12.37 4.93 -1.02
N GLU A 39 11.98 4.30 -2.13
CA GLU A 39 10.69 3.64 -2.26
C GLU A 39 10.59 2.43 -1.32
N ALA A 40 11.65 1.63 -1.21
CA ALA A 40 11.73 0.52 -0.28
C ALA A 40 11.57 0.98 1.17
N GLN A 41 12.23 2.07 1.57
CA GLN A 41 12.08 2.64 2.92
C GLN A 41 10.66 3.15 3.19
N SER A 42 10.03 3.79 2.20
CA SER A 42 8.65 4.26 2.33
C SER A 42 7.67 3.09 2.50
N LEU A 43 7.82 2.04 1.69
CA LEU A 43 7.01 0.83 1.79
C LEU A 43 7.25 0.09 3.12
N ASP A 44 8.47 0.13 3.63
CA ASP A 44 8.84 -0.50 4.90
C ASP A 44 8.10 0.14 6.08
N ALA A 45 8.13 1.47 6.13
CA ALA A 45 7.41 2.26 7.13
C ALA A 45 5.89 2.07 7.01
N GLU A 46 5.36 2.03 5.78
CA GLU A 46 3.94 1.80 5.54
C GLU A 46 3.49 0.40 5.97
N ALA A 47 4.27 -0.64 5.65
CA ALA A 47 4.00 -2.02 6.04
C ALA A 47 3.94 -2.16 7.58
N THR A 48 4.92 -1.57 8.28
CA THR A 48 4.94 -1.57 9.75
C THR A 48 3.72 -0.83 10.32
N ARG A 49 3.41 0.37 9.80
CA ARG A 49 2.23 1.15 10.24
C ARG A 49 0.92 0.37 10.05
N LEU A 50 0.76 -0.26 8.89
CA LEU A 50 -0.45 -1.03 8.58
C LEU A 50 -0.56 -2.28 9.46
N ARG A 51 0.55 -2.94 9.76
CA ARG A 51 0.58 -4.10 10.66
C ARG A 51 0.15 -3.71 12.06
N ASP A 52 0.73 -2.66 12.63
CA ASP A 52 0.38 -2.19 13.97
C ASP A 52 -1.09 -1.78 14.05
N ARG A 53 -1.60 -1.14 12.98
CA ARG A 53 -3.01 -0.79 12.87
C ARG A 53 -3.90 -2.02 12.78
N ALA A 54 -3.51 -3.06 12.04
CA ALA A 54 -4.25 -4.33 11.98
C ALA A 54 -4.33 -5.01 13.36
N ILE A 55 -3.22 -5.02 14.11
CA ILE A 55 -3.18 -5.55 15.48
C ILE A 55 -4.11 -4.75 16.41
N ALA A 56 -4.08 -3.42 16.32
CA ALA A 56 -4.99 -2.56 17.07
C ALA A 56 -6.46 -2.80 16.70
N PHE A 57 -6.76 -3.04 15.42
CA PHE A 57 -8.09 -3.43 14.95
C PHE A 57 -8.54 -4.76 15.55
N ALA A 58 -7.67 -5.77 15.57
CA ALA A 58 -7.99 -7.06 16.19
C ALA A 58 -8.38 -6.89 17.67
N GLY A 59 -7.63 -6.09 18.41
CA GLY A 59 -7.95 -5.76 19.81
C GLY A 59 -9.30 -5.05 19.96
N ARG A 60 -9.58 -4.04 19.13
CA ARG A 60 -10.88 -3.34 19.12
C ARG A 60 -12.04 -4.27 18.75
N ALA A 61 -11.85 -5.13 17.76
CA ALA A 61 -12.86 -6.08 17.32
C ALA A 61 -13.23 -7.08 18.41
N GLN A 62 -12.26 -7.57 19.19
CA GLN A 62 -12.52 -8.45 20.33
C GLN A 62 -13.31 -7.78 21.46
N LEU A 63 -13.08 -6.48 21.68
CA LEU A 63 -13.78 -5.70 22.71
C LEU A 63 -15.16 -5.20 22.28
N THR A 64 -15.47 -5.26 20.98
CA THR A 64 -16.74 -4.79 20.44
C THR A 64 -17.72 -5.97 20.42
N PRO A 65 -18.76 -5.98 21.28
CA PRO A 65 -19.73 -7.07 21.30
C PRO A 65 -20.51 -7.09 19.98
N SER A 66 -20.77 -8.29 19.46
CA SER A 66 -21.72 -8.45 18.36
C SER A 66 -23.08 -7.90 18.80
N PRO A 67 -23.78 -7.13 17.94
CA PRO A 67 -25.10 -6.63 18.27
C PRO A 67 -26.02 -7.76 18.69
N THR A 68 -26.61 -7.67 19.88
CA THR A 68 -27.63 -8.65 20.30
C THR A 68 -28.80 -8.62 19.32
N THR A 69 -29.36 -9.78 18.96
CA THR A 69 -30.58 -9.81 18.16
C THR A 69 -31.68 -9.10 18.95
N PRO A 70 -32.37 -8.09 18.39
CA PRO A 70 -33.43 -7.42 19.11
C PRO A 70 -34.50 -8.48 19.49
N PRO A 71 -35.12 -8.38 20.67
CA PRO A 71 -36.25 -9.24 21.00
C PRO A 71 -37.29 -9.13 19.88
N PRO A 72 -37.98 -10.24 19.53
CA PRO A 72 -38.95 -10.26 18.45
C PRO A 72 -39.92 -9.08 18.60
N ALA A 73 -40.18 -8.37 17.50
CA ALA A 73 -40.98 -7.15 17.45
C ALA A 73 -42.30 -7.34 18.21
N ARG A 74 -42.29 -6.94 19.47
CA ARG A 74 -43.49 -6.66 20.25
C ARG A 74 -43.73 -5.17 20.03
N ASP A 75 -44.98 -4.81 19.75
CA ASP A 75 -45.35 -3.41 19.76
C ASP A 75 -44.87 -2.79 21.07
N PRO A 76 -44.10 -1.69 21.01
CA PRO A 76 -43.61 -1.06 22.21
C PRO A 76 -44.82 -0.63 23.04
N LEU A 77 -44.86 -1.03 24.31
CA LEU A 77 -45.97 -0.68 25.22
C LEU A 77 -46.18 0.85 25.32
N PHE A 78 -45.15 1.63 24.98
CA PHE A 78 -45.17 3.08 24.98
C PHE A 78 -44.38 3.62 23.78
N GLU A 79 -44.84 4.72 23.19
CA GLU A 79 -44.05 5.48 22.21
C GLU A 79 -42.81 6.05 22.88
N ARG A 80 -41.68 6.01 22.16
CA ARG A 80 -40.41 6.52 22.68
C ARG A 80 -40.33 8.02 22.43
N SER A 81 -40.09 8.81 23.47
CA SER A 81 -39.90 10.27 23.33
C SER A 81 -38.61 10.58 22.58
N GLU A 82 -38.56 11.68 21.83
CA GLU A 82 -37.36 12.13 21.09
C GLU A 82 -36.15 12.37 22.00
N ASP A 83 -36.38 12.77 23.26
CA ASP A 83 -35.33 13.02 24.26
C ASP A 83 -34.85 11.75 25.01
N ALA A 84 -35.37 10.56 24.67
CA ALA A 84 -35.00 9.34 25.37
C ALA A 84 -33.55 8.93 25.04
N PRO A 85 -32.75 8.47 26.04
CA PRO A 85 -31.40 8.00 25.78
C PRO A 85 -31.39 6.79 24.83
N PRO A 86 -30.30 6.60 24.05
CA PRO A 86 -30.17 5.47 23.14
C PRO A 86 -30.22 4.15 23.90
N SER A 87 -30.83 3.15 23.27
CA SER A 87 -30.95 1.82 23.83
C SER A 87 -29.60 1.12 23.74
N GLN A 88 -29.37 0.14 24.61
CA GLN A 88 -28.14 -0.65 24.58
C GLN A 88 -27.90 -1.29 23.21
N HIS A 89 -28.96 -1.74 22.53
CA HIS A 89 -28.90 -2.27 21.18
C HIS A 89 -28.46 -1.23 20.15
N GLU A 90 -29.02 -0.01 20.20
CA GLU A 90 -28.60 1.09 19.31
C GLU A 90 -27.14 1.46 19.54
N THR A 91 -26.70 1.56 20.79
CA THR A 91 -25.29 1.82 21.12
C THR A 91 -24.36 0.73 20.58
N GLN A 92 -24.73 -0.54 20.71
CA GLN A 92 -23.98 -1.67 20.15
C GLN A 92 -23.93 -1.61 18.62
N MET A 93 -25.06 -1.32 17.95
CA MET A 93 -25.12 -1.18 16.49
C MET A 93 -24.26 -0.03 15.99
N THR A 94 -24.26 1.12 16.66
CA THR A 94 -23.41 2.26 16.29
C THR A 94 -21.93 1.91 16.43
N ALA A 95 -21.52 1.30 17.55
CA ALA A 95 -20.13 0.88 17.75
C ALA A 95 -19.68 -0.16 16.72
N TYR A 96 -20.55 -1.13 16.41
CA TYR A 96 -20.29 -2.16 15.41
C TYR A 96 -20.17 -1.58 13.99
N ASN A 97 -21.08 -0.68 13.60
CA ASN A 97 -21.04 -0.03 12.28
C ASN A 97 -19.79 0.86 12.12
N ALA A 98 -19.38 1.57 13.18
CA ALA A 98 -18.15 2.35 13.17
C ALA A 98 -16.91 1.45 12.98
N LEU A 99 -16.87 0.31 13.66
CA LEU A 99 -15.80 -0.68 13.49
C LEU A 99 -15.74 -1.22 12.04
N LEU A 100 -16.90 -1.50 11.43
CA LEU A 100 -16.97 -1.97 10.04
C LEU A 100 -16.49 -0.93 9.03
N GLU A 101 -16.87 0.34 9.21
CA GLU A 101 -16.44 1.41 8.31
C GLU A 101 -14.94 1.69 8.45
N ASP A 102 -14.44 1.76 9.68
CA ASP A 102 -13.01 1.88 9.97
C ASP A 102 -12.22 0.73 9.30
N TRP A 103 -12.74 -0.50 9.37
CA TRP A 103 -12.13 -1.66 8.74
C TRP A 103 -12.15 -1.58 7.21
N ARG A 104 -13.23 -1.06 6.63
CA ARG A 104 -13.32 -0.87 5.18
C ARG A 104 -12.27 0.13 4.69
N VAL A 105 -12.09 1.24 5.39
CA VAL A 105 -11.04 2.23 5.08
C VAL A 105 -9.66 1.59 5.18
N PHE A 106 -9.41 0.85 6.26
CA PHE A 106 -8.14 0.14 6.44
C PHE A 106 -7.85 -0.86 5.31
N LYS A 107 -8.86 -1.61 4.83
CA LYS A 107 -8.69 -2.50 3.68
C LYS A 107 -8.27 -1.77 2.41
N LEU A 108 -8.84 -0.60 2.14
CA LEU A 108 -8.46 0.22 0.98
C LEU A 108 -7.00 0.69 1.07
N GLU A 109 -6.54 1.04 2.28
CA GLU A 109 -5.12 1.38 2.51
C GLU A 109 -4.21 0.17 2.29
N ALA A 110 -4.58 -1.00 2.81
CA ALA A 110 -3.82 -2.24 2.60
C ALA A 110 -3.74 -2.63 1.11
N GLU A 111 -4.82 -2.47 0.36
CA GLU A 111 -4.82 -2.64 -1.10
C GLU A 111 -3.94 -1.59 -1.80
N GLY A 112 -3.89 -0.36 -1.28
CA GLY A 112 -3.01 0.70 -1.74
C GLY A 112 -1.54 0.31 -1.62
N PHE A 113 -1.15 -0.17 -0.43
CA PHE A 113 0.17 -0.72 -0.16
C PHE A 113 0.51 -1.88 -1.10
N GLU A 114 -0.41 -2.85 -1.27
CA GLU A 114 -0.20 -4.00 -2.15
C GLU A 114 0.04 -3.59 -3.62
N ARG A 115 -0.69 -2.57 -4.10
CA ARG A 115 -0.43 -2.00 -5.43
C ARG A 115 0.93 -1.30 -5.50
N GLY A 116 1.35 -0.63 -4.42
CA GLY A 116 2.67 -0.03 -4.28
C GLY A 116 3.79 -1.05 -4.38
N PHE A 117 3.69 -2.10 -3.57
CA PHE A 117 4.64 -3.21 -3.55
C PHE A 117 4.81 -3.87 -4.93
N LYS A 118 3.70 -4.16 -5.63
CA LYS A 118 3.77 -4.72 -7.00
C LYS A 118 4.46 -3.80 -8.01
N ARG A 119 4.31 -2.48 -7.88
CA ARG A 119 5.03 -1.52 -8.74
C ARG A 119 6.52 -1.56 -8.42
N PHE A 120 6.87 -1.58 -7.14
CA PHE A 120 8.25 -1.70 -6.69
C PHE A 120 8.92 -2.98 -7.21
N GLU A 121 8.28 -4.15 -7.10
CA GLU A 121 8.77 -5.42 -7.66
C GLU A 121 8.98 -5.34 -9.18
N MET A 122 8.07 -4.69 -9.90
CA MET A 122 8.20 -4.48 -11.35
C MET A 122 9.43 -3.62 -11.68
N LEU A 123 9.67 -2.54 -10.92
CA LEU A 123 10.83 -1.68 -11.09
C LEU A 123 12.13 -2.41 -10.73
N MET A 124 12.11 -3.22 -9.67
CA MET A 124 13.21 -4.12 -9.28
C MET A 124 13.55 -5.10 -10.39
N GLY A 125 12.57 -5.79 -10.97
CA GLY A 125 12.78 -6.70 -12.11
C GLY A 125 13.35 -5.99 -13.34
N GLY A 126 12.95 -4.73 -13.59
CA GLY A 126 13.53 -3.90 -14.63
C GLY A 126 14.97 -3.48 -14.37
N MET A 127 15.31 -3.19 -13.11
CA MET A 127 16.67 -2.84 -12.69
C MET A 127 17.60 -4.04 -12.64
N ARG A 128 17.13 -5.20 -12.19
CA ARG A 128 17.87 -6.46 -12.20
C ARG A 128 18.42 -6.77 -13.59
N LYS A 129 17.60 -6.62 -14.65
CA LYS A 129 18.04 -6.77 -16.05
C LYS A 129 19.06 -5.74 -16.53
N LYS A 130 19.07 -4.54 -15.95
CA LYS A 130 20.01 -3.46 -16.30
C LYS A 130 21.34 -3.58 -15.57
N VAL A 131 21.30 -4.09 -14.34
CA VAL A 131 22.45 -4.27 -13.45
C VAL A 131 23.08 -5.65 -13.63
N GLU A 132 22.33 -6.65 -14.12
CA GLU A 132 22.86 -7.98 -14.47
C GLU A 132 24.01 -7.86 -15.48
N MET A 133 25.20 -8.08 -14.94
CA MET A 133 26.43 -8.26 -15.69
C MET A 133 26.49 -9.71 -16.16
N GLY A 134 26.78 -9.92 -17.45
CA GLY A 134 27.15 -11.24 -17.95
C GLY A 134 28.32 -11.85 -17.14
N PRO A 135 28.47 -13.18 -17.14
CA PRO A 135 29.45 -13.87 -16.30
C PRO A 135 30.88 -13.32 -16.52
N GLY A 136 31.61 -13.06 -15.42
CA GLY A 136 33.02 -12.68 -15.44
C GLY A 136 33.35 -11.19 -15.25
N LYS A 137 32.38 -10.32 -14.99
CA LYS A 137 32.65 -8.91 -14.66
C LYS A 137 32.68 -8.67 -13.15
N VAL A 138 33.64 -7.85 -12.70
CA VAL A 138 33.78 -7.41 -11.31
C VAL A 138 32.58 -6.54 -10.94
N MET A 139 31.98 -6.76 -9.77
CA MET A 139 30.92 -5.89 -9.23
C MET A 139 31.47 -4.47 -9.07
N GLY A 140 30.83 -3.49 -9.73
CA GLY A 140 31.07 -2.08 -9.50
C GLY A 140 30.25 -1.55 -8.32
N ALA A 141 30.35 -0.24 -8.09
CA ALA A 141 29.65 0.43 -6.98
C ALA A 141 28.12 0.36 -7.12
N ASN A 142 27.58 0.40 -8.35
CA ASN A 142 26.14 0.36 -8.58
C ASN A 142 25.56 -1.03 -8.30
N GLU A 143 26.31 -2.09 -8.60
CA GLU A 143 25.92 -3.48 -8.31
C GLU A 143 25.80 -3.71 -6.80
N HIS A 144 26.78 -3.25 -6.03
CA HIS A 144 26.75 -3.32 -4.56
C HIS A 144 25.58 -2.50 -3.96
N GLU A 145 25.32 -1.29 -4.47
CA GLU A 145 24.17 -0.51 -4.02
C GLU A 145 22.83 -1.16 -4.39
N PHE A 146 22.76 -1.87 -5.52
CA PHE A 146 21.57 -2.60 -5.94
C PHE A 146 21.31 -3.84 -5.06
N GLU A 147 22.34 -4.57 -4.63
CA GLU A 147 22.22 -5.68 -3.69
C GLU A 147 21.54 -5.26 -2.37
N LYS A 148 21.77 -4.04 -1.90
CA LYS A 148 21.05 -3.49 -0.73
C LYS A 148 19.56 -3.38 -0.99
N VAL A 149 19.17 -3.00 -2.20
CA VAL A 149 17.75 -2.90 -2.60
C VAL A 149 17.13 -4.28 -2.72
N GLU A 150 17.85 -5.28 -3.23
CA GLU A 150 17.38 -6.67 -3.28
C GLU A 150 17.16 -7.25 -1.88
N ASN A 151 18.04 -6.94 -0.94
CA ASN A 151 17.84 -7.30 0.46
C ASN A 151 16.61 -6.59 1.06
N ALA A 152 16.40 -5.32 0.73
CA ALA A 152 15.21 -4.59 1.15
C ALA A 152 13.91 -5.18 0.56
N GLU A 153 13.93 -5.58 -0.72
CA GLU A 153 12.81 -6.27 -1.39
C GLU A 153 12.43 -7.56 -0.65
N ARG A 154 13.41 -8.39 -0.29
CA ARG A 154 13.18 -9.62 0.47
C ARG A 154 12.57 -9.34 1.85
N ASN A 155 13.13 -8.38 2.60
CA ASN A 155 12.63 -8.00 3.92
C ASN A 155 11.18 -7.44 3.84
N LEU A 156 10.88 -6.65 2.81
CA LEU A 156 9.54 -6.16 2.55
C LEU A 156 8.57 -7.30 2.24
N GLY A 157 9.01 -8.33 1.52
CA GLY A 157 8.22 -9.54 1.28
C GLY A 157 7.80 -10.26 2.57
N GLU A 158 8.73 -10.36 3.54
CA GLU A 158 8.42 -10.92 4.86
C GLU A 158 7.44 -10.05 5.65
N LYS A 159 7.62 -8.72 5.63
CA LYS A 159 6.69 -7.78 6.27
C LYS A 159 5.30 -7.81 5.64
N ARG A 160 5.21 -7.93 4.31
CA ARG A 160 3.96 -8.08 3.56
C ARG A 160 3.22 -9.35 4.00
N ALA A 161 3.90 -10.48 4.05
CA ALA A 161 3.31 -11.73 4.55
C ALA A 161 2.81 -11.60 5.99
N GLY A 162 3.58 -10.95 6.86
CA GLY A 162 3.17 -10.66 8.23
C GLY A 162 1.98 -9.70 8.35
N LEU A 163 1.85 -8.74 7.44
CA LEU A 163 0.67 -7.88 7.34
C LEU A 163 -0.55 -8.68 6.88
N GLU A 164 -0.42 -9.48 5.83
CA GLU A 164 -1.51 -10.35 5.33
C GLU A 164 -2.03 -11.29 6.44
N GLU A 165 -1.11 -11.87 7.21
CA GLU A 165 -1.46 -12.69 8.37
C GLU A 165 -2.21 -11.89 9.43
N ALA A 166 -1.71 -10.72 9.83
CA ALA A 166 -2.38 -9.87 10.81
C ALA A 166 -3.78 -9.45 10.36
N ILE A 167 -3.98 -9.18 9.06
CA ILE A 167 -5.29 -8.86 8.47
C ILE A 167 -6.23 -10.07 8.55
N ARG A 168 -5.74 -11.27 8.26
CA ARG A 168 -6.50 -12.52 8.32
C ARG A 168 -6.94 -12.85 9.75
N GLU A 169 -6.12 -12.53 10.74
CA GLU A 169 -6.42 -12.73 12.16
C GLU A 169 -7.44 -11.73 12.72
N VAL A 170 -7.76 -10.67 11.98
CA VAL A 170 -8.87 -9.78 12.35
C VAL A 170 -10.19 -10.52 12.18
N GLY A 171 -10.57 -11.23 13.24
CA GLY A 171 -11.90 -11.79 13.41
C GLY A 171 -12.90 -10.67 13.66
N LEU A 172 -13.40 -10.04 12.59
CA LEU A 172 -14.54 -9.16 12.72
C LEU A 172 -15.68 -9.93 13.38
N PRO A 173 -16.48 -9.28 14.26
CA PRO A 173 -17.67 -9.89 14.83
C PRO A 173 -18.74 -10.03 13.75
N VAL A 174 -18.56 -10.94 12.78
CA VAL A 174 -19.59 -11.24 11.79
C VAL A 174 -20.75 -11.81 12.57
N GLY A 175 -21.78 -10.99 12.78
CA GLY A 175 -23.07 -11.46 13.28
C GLY A 175 -23.42 -12.67 12.44
N LYS A 176 -23.49 -13.85 13.06
CA LYS A 176 -23.96 -15.08 12.39
C LYS A 176 -25.24 -14.68 11.69
N GLY A 177 -25.19 -14.59 10.36
CA GLY A 177 -26.35 -14.25 9.56
C GLY A 177 -27.47 -15.14 10.05
N VAL A 178 -28.50 -14.54 10.63
CA VAL A 178 -29.73 -15.26 10.94
C VAL A 178 -30.14 -15.82 9.60
N LYS A 179 -29.98 -17.14 9.43
CA LYS A 179 -30.57 -17.86 8.29
C LYS A 179 -32.05 -17.56 8.38
N GLY A 180 -32.50 -16.56 7.64
CA GLY A 180 -33.90 -16.34 7.36
C GLY A 180 -34.37 -17.63 6.71
N LYS A 181 -35.04 -18.49 7.49
CA LYS A 181 -35.81 -19.58 6.93
C LYS A 181 -36.78 -18.92 5.99
N GLY A 182 -36.54 -19.06 4.68
CA GLY A 182 -37.53 -18.78 3.67
C GLY A 182 -38.79 -19.56 4.04
N ARG A 183 -39.80 -18.83 4.49
CA ARG A 183 -41.19 -19.30 4.44
C ARG A 183 -41.62 -19.09 2.98
N LYS A 184 -41.61 -20.18 2.22
CA LYS A 184 -42.59 -20.38 1.15
C LYS A 184 -43.81 -21.02 1.78
#